data_AF-A0A1C7M0Q9-F1
#
_entry.id   AF-A0A1C7M0Q9-F1
#
_cell.length_a   1.000
_cell.length_b   1.000
_cell.length_c   1.000
_cell.angle_alpha   90.00
_cell.angle_beta   90.00
_cell.angle_gamma   90.00
#
_symmetry.space_group_name_H-M   'P 1'
#
loop_
_entity.id
_entity.type
_entity.pdbx_description
1 polymer ?
#
loop_
_entity_poly.entity_id
_entity_poly.type
_entity_poly.pdbx_seq_one_letter_code
_entity_poly.pdbx_strand_id
1 'polypeptide(L)'
;MIALKPVTLPSGRTQLIRRLVPKACPLPDVHSDELRLQIFTHRSFYARPTHIFEDMPDDPSPDNEMLEHLGDSVLSLVVTGLMRDIFPNLRVGPSTKIRALVVGNPTLASISVQYRLPERLRMHPAQAITLRASTNIQADLFESYVGGLYLDRGLEVVKSWLNPLFGPYLREAYRTHLQQQCKMVEWVYADSAGEGTMTTPIWVVRAMVEGECLGRGRGSTKKAAKNEAAKEGLSKMGINVSSQESLV
;
A
#
# COMPACT_ATOMS: atom_id res chain seq x y z
N MET A 1 19.64 35.34 1.34
CA MET A 1 18.28 34.85 1.04
C MET A 1 18.40 33.46 0.46
N ILE A 2 18.05 32.43 1.24
CA ILE A 2 18.24 31.02 0.86
C ILE A 2 17.09 30.63 -0.07
N ALA A 3 17.40 30.42 -1.34
CA ALA A 3 16.45 29.94 -2.33
C ALA A 3 16.08 28.48 -2.03
N LEU A 4 14.86 28.25 -1.56
CA LEU A 4 14.29 26.92 -1.39
C LEU A 4 14.04 26.32 -2.78
N LYS A 5 14.71 25.20 -3.07
CA LYS A 5 14.44 24.40 -4.29
C LYS A 5 12.99 23.86 -4.24
N PRO A 6 12.29 23.81 -5.38
CA PRO A 6 10.95 23.23 -5.43
C PRO A 6 11.02 21.73 -5.10
N VAL A 7 10.31 21.35 -4.04
CA VAL A 7 10.15 19.95 -3.62
C VAL A 7 9.15 19.30 -4.57
N THR A 8 9.64 18.44 -5.45
CA THR A 8 8.81 17.52 -6.21
C THR A 8 8.13 16.55 -5.24
N LEU A 9 6.79 16.55 -5.20
CA LEU A 9 6.01 15.62 -4.40
C LEU A 9 6.06 14.24 -5.09
N PRO A 10 6.67 13.19 -4.49
CA PRO A 10 6.53 11.85 -5.00
C PRO A 10 5.08 11.39 -4.80
N SER A 11 4.60 10.50 -5.67
CA SER A 11 3.26 9.91 -5.65
C SER A 11 2.74 9.64 -4.23
N GLY A 12 1.46 10.00 -3.98
CA GLY A 12 0.84 10.06 -2.65
C GLY A 12 0.86 8.77 -1.80
N ARG A 13 1.39 7.65 -2.30
CA ARG A 13 1.65 6.43 -1.52
C ARG A 13 2.87 6.58 -0.61
N THR A 14 3.92 7.27 -1.04
CA THR A 14 5.23 7.23 -0.36
C THR A 14 5.32 8.21 0.83
N GLN A 15 4.51 9.27 0.87
CA GLN A 15 4.54 10.26 1.96
C GLN A 15 3.77 9.84 3.23
N LEU A 16 2.75 8.99 3.10
CA LEU A 16 1.92 8.52 4.22
C LEU A 16 2.73 7.75 5.27
N ILE A 17 3.71 6.98 4.81
CA ILE A 17 4.43 5.98 5.61
C ILE A 17 5.48 6.63 6.53
N ARG A 18 6.06 7.79 6.14
CA ARG A 18 7.25 8.34 6.80
C ARG A 18 6.96 9.24 8.02
N ARG A 19 5.72 9.70 8.21
CA ARG A 19 5.39 10.74 9.22
C ARG A 19 4.57 10.26 10.42
N LEU A 20 4.07 9.03 10.42
CA LEU A 20 3.14 8.53 11.43
C LEU A 20 3.72 7.34 12.15
N VAL A 21 4.84 7.58 12.83
CA VAL A 21 5.40 6.60 13.75
C VAL A 21 4.98 7.01 15.15
N PRO A 22 3.90 6.43 15.72
CA PRO A 22 3.68 6.57 17.15
C PRO A 22 4.92 6.02 17.89
N LYS A 23 5.34 6.74 18.94
CA LYS A 23 6.39 6.33 19.89
C LYS A 23 6.19 4.84 20.22
N ALA A 24 7.17 4.02 19.84
CA ALA A 24 7.06 2.60 19.56
C ALA A 24 6.13 1.81 20.50
N CYS A 25 5.10 1.19 19.93
CA CYS A 25 4.50 0.01 20.57
C CYS A 25 5.62 -1.04 20.65
N PRO A 26 5.96 -1.58 21.83
CA PRO A 26 6.98 -2.62 21.91
C PRO A 26 6.54 -3.82 21.09
N LEU A 27 7.49 -4.47 20.42
CA LEU A 27 7.24 -5.72 19.71
C LEU A 27 6.93 -6.81 20.76
N PRO A 28 5.75 -7.46 20.74
CA PRO A 28 5.39 -8.47 21.73
C PRO A 28 6.23 -9.74 21.53
N ASP A 29 6.78 -10.30 22.60
CA ASP A 29 7.59 -11.50 22.51
C ASP A 29 6.77 -12.74 22.11
N VAL A 30 7.40 -13.60 21.29
CA VAL A 30 6.92 -14.95 20.97
C VAL A 30 7.66 -15.92 21.89
N HIS A 31 6.91 -16.66 22.71
CA HIS A 31 7.42 -17.54 23.75
C HIS A 31 7.93 -18.87 23.20
N SER A 32 7.27 -19.43 22.18
CA SER A 32 7.73 -20.63 21.50
C SER A 32 9.01 -20.36 20.69
N ASP A 33 10.09 -21.05 21.06
CA ASP A 33 11.35 -20.98 20.33
C ASP A 33 11.25 -21.52 18.90
N GLU A 34 10.41 -22.53 18.68
CA GLU A 34 10.15 -23.10 17.36
C GLU A 34 9.46 -22.08 16.46
N LEU A 35 8.37 -21.46 16.93
CA LEU A 35 7.69 -20.40 16.18
C LEU A 35 8.62 -19.21 15.95
N ARG A 36 9.38 -18.81 16.98
CA ARG A 36 10.35 -17.73 16.85
C ARG A 36 11.39 -18.03 15.78
N LEU A 37 11.88 -19.27 15.66
CA LEU A 37 12.79 -19.65 14.58
C LEU A 37 12.09 -19.66 13.23
N GLN A 38 10.88 -20.22 13.15
CA GLN A 38 10.10 -20.34 11.92
C GLN A 38 9.77 -18.98 11.31
N ILE A 39 9.29 -18.02 12.12
CA ILE A 39 8.94 -16.64 11.69
C ILE A 39 10.07 -15.99 10.88
N PHE A 40 11.32 -16.21 11.30
CA PHE A 40 12.49 -15.61 10.68
C PHE A 40 13.18 -16.54 9.68
N THR A 41 12.56 -17.62 9.22
CA THR A 41 13.19 -18.55 8.27
C THR A 41 12.54 -18.45 6.89
N HIS A 42 13.24 -17.81 5.95
CA HIS A 42 12.78 -17.76 4.56
C HIS A 42 12.99 -19.11 3.87
N ARG A 43 12.08 -19.51 2.96
CA ARG A 43 12.15 -20.77 2.20
C ARG A 43 13.51 -21.08 1.55
N SER A 44 14.27 -20.05 1.16
CA SER A 44 15.60 -20.24 0.56
C SER A 44 16.61 -20.85 1.53
N PHE A 45 16.37 -20.79 2.84
CA PHE A 45 17.21 -21.44 3.85
C PHE A 45 17.26 -22.96 3.65
N TYR A 46 16.15 -23.58 3.27
CA TYR A 46 16.04 -25.01 3.00
C TYR A 46 16.14 -25.37 1.50
N ALA A 47 16.34 -24.37 0.64
CA ALA A 47 16.41 -24.54 -0.82
C ALA A 47 15.20 -25.31 -1.43
N ARG A 48 13.99 -25.10 -0.88
CA ARG A 48 12.77 -25.77 -1.34
C ARG A 48 12.34 -25.29 -2.74
N PRO A 49 12.00 -26.21 -3.66
CA PRO A 49 11.43 -25.84 -4.96
C PRO A 49 10.01 -25.28 -4.83
N THR A 50 9.71 -24.21 -5.56
CA THR A 50 8.41 -23.51 -5.48
C THR A 50 7.26 -24.19 -6.22
N HIS A 51 7.52 -25.26 -6.96
CA HIS A 51 6.52 -25.96 -7.79
C HIS A 51 5.98 -27.23 -7.12
N ILE A 52 6.46 -27.55 -5.92
CA ILE A 52 5.95 -28.66 -5.13
C ILE A 52 4.62 -28.24 -4.50
N PHE A 53 3.64 -29.14 -4.49
CA PHE A 53 2.32 -28.88 -3.93
C PHE A 53 2.29 -29.01 -2.39
N GLU A 54 2.91 -30.07 -1.86
CA GLU A 54 3.00 -30.34 -0.43
C GLU A 54 4.38 -30.93 -0.09
N ASP A 55 4.92 -30.56 1.07
CA ASP A 55 6.10 -31.22 1.60
C ASP A 55 5.78 -32.65 2.02
N MET A 56 6.79 -33.52 1.96
CA MET A 56 6.64 -34.89 2.47
C MET A 56 6.51 -34.86 4.00
N PRO A 57 5.63 -35.69 4.60
CA PRO A 57 5.41 -35.69 6.04
C PRO A 57 6.66 -35.90 6.90
N ASP A 58 7.68 -36.59 6.37
CA ASP A 58 8.96 -36.88 7.01
C ASP A 58 10.05 -35.83 6.71
N ASP A 59 9.80 -34.87 5.81
CA ASP A 59 10.73 -33.81 5.45
C ASP A 59 10.01 -32.44 5.26
N PRO A 60 9.38 -31.90 6.32
CA PRO A 60 8.71 -30.60 6.23
C PRO A 60 9.72 -29.46 6.03
N SER A 61 9.29 -28.38 5.39
CA SER A 61 9.99 -27.09 5.39
C SER A 61 9.41 -26.17 6.47
N PRO A 62 10.07 -26.00 7.63
CA PRO A 62 9.63 -25.05 8.65
C PRO A 62 10.07 -23.62 8.28
N ASP A 63 9.66 -23.16 7.10
CA ASP A 63 9.81 -21.77 6.69
C ASP A 63 8.59 -20.93 7.11
N ASN A 64 8.68 -19.65 6.77
CA ASN A 64 7.78 -18.62 7.25
C ASN A 64 6.54 -18.42 6.37
N GLU A 65 6.41 -19.10 5.22
CA GLU A 65 5.34 -18.83 4.23
C GLU A 65 3.95 -19.18 4.77
N MET A 66 3.82 -20.28 5.51
CA MET A 66 2.53 -20.63 6.14
C MET A 66 2.14 -19.67 7.27
N LEU A 67 3.13 -19.15 8.01
CA LEU A 67 2.90 -18.14 9.04
C LEU A 67 2.54 -16.79 8.42
N GLU A 68 3.18 -16.42 7.31
CA GLU A 68 2.85 -15.23 6.52
C GLU A 68 1.39 -15.31 6.04
N HIS A 69 1.00 -16.42 5.43
CA HIS A 69 -0.36 -16.64 4.94
C HIS A 69 -1.42 -16.51 6.04
N LEU A 70 -1.16 -17.13 7.20
CA LEU A 70 -2.02 -16.99 8.38
C LEU A 70 -2.03 -15.54 8.91
N GLY A 71 -0.85 -14.92 8.92
CA GLY A 71 -0.62 -13.57 9.38
C GLY A 71 -1.39 -12.52 8.60
N ASP A 72 -1.41 -12.58 7.26
CA ASP A 72 -2.21 -11.69 6.42
C ASP A 72 -3.71 -11.77 6.79
N SER A 73 -4.23 -12.98 6.96
CA SER A 73 -5.63 -13.19 7.35
C SER A 73 -5.94 -12.58 8.73
N VAL A 74 -5.07 -12.79 9.71
CA VAL A 74 -5.22 -12.22 11.06
C VAL A 74 -5.10 -10.70 11.03
N LEU A 75 -4.11 -10.16 10.32
CA LEU A 75 -3.90 -8.73 10.14
C LEU A 75 -5.12 -8.08 9.49
N SER A 76 -5.63 -8.67 8.42
CA SER A 76 -6.83 -8.24 7.71
C SER A 76 -8.05 -8.21 8.61
N LEU A 77 -8.26 -9.24 9.45
CA LEU A 77 -9.34 -9.27 10.44
C LEU A 77 -9.22 -8.13 11.44
N VAL A 78 -8.05 -7.98 12.07
CA VAL A 78 -7.83 -6.98 13.12
C VAL A 78 -7.96 -5.55 12.58
N VAL A 79 -7.33 -5.25 11.44
CA VAL A 79 -7.39 -3.91 10.84
C VAL A 79 -8.80 -3.60 10.35
N THR A 80 -9.53 -4.56 9.79
CA THR A 80 -10.93 -4.35 9.38
C THR A 80 -11.83 -4.09 10.59
N GLY A 81 -11.63 -4.82 11.69
CA GLY A 81 -12.33 -4.58 12.96
C GLY A 81 -12.06 -3.18 13.50
N LEU A 82 -10.79 -2.80 13.57
CA LEU A 82 -10.37 -1.46 14.01
C LEU A 82 -10.95 -0.35 13.14
N MET A 83 -11.00 -0.55 11.82
CA MET A 83 -11.62 0.40 10.88
C MET A 83 -13.11 0.59 11.15
N ARG A 84 -13.85 -0.51 11.39
CA ARG A 84 -15.28 -0.45 11.73
C ARG A 84 -15.50 0.33 13.03
N ASP A 85 -14.64 0.13 14.02
CA ASP A 85 -14.77 0.76 15.32
C ASP A 85 -14.43 2.27 15.26
N ILE A 86 -13.43 2.67 14.46
CA ILE A 86 -13.07 4.10 14.27
C ILE A 86 -14.03 4.82 13.32
N PHE A 87 -14.52 4.15 12.28
CA PHE A 87 -15.34 4.74 11.21
C PHE A 87 -16.63 3.94 10.97
N PRO A 88 -17.59 3.92 11.92
CA PRO A 88 -18.76 3.03 11.87
C PRO A 88 -19.70 3.27 10.67
N ASN A 89 -19.65 4.46 10.07
CA ASN A 89 -20.48 4.84 8.93
C ASN A 89 -19.76 4.71 7.58
N LEU A 90 -18.52 4.17 7.55
CA LEU A 90 -17.75 4.03 6.33
C LEU A 90 -18.31 2.91 5.46
N ARG A 91 -18.63 3.22 4.21
CA ARG A 91 -19.11 2.22 3.24
C ARG A 91 -17.98 1.27 2.84
N VAL A 92 -18.36 0.04 2.46
CA VAL A 92 -17.44 -1.05 2.11
C VAL A 92 -16.42 -0.65 1.04
N GLY A 93 -16.84 0.03 -0.04
CA GLY A 93 -15.94 0.42 -1.14
C GLY A 93 -14.74 1.27 -0.68
N PRO A 94 -14.97 2.45 -0.06
CA PRO A 94 -13.91 3.24 0.56
C PRO A 94 -13.13 2.49 1.65
N SER A 95 -13.81 1.66 2.45
CA SER A 95 -13.16 0.83 3.47
C SER A 95 -12.11 -0.10 2.88
N THR A 96 -12.44 -0.82 1.81
CA THR A 96 -11.48 -1.71 1.12
C THR A 96 -10.28 -0.94 0.56
N LYS A 97 -10.49 0.26 0.01
CA LYS A 97 -9.41 1.11 -0.52
C LYS A 97 -8.46 1.58 0.57
N ILE A 98 -9.00 2.04 1.70
CA ILE A 98 -8.21 2.50 2.85
C ILE A 98 -7.45 1.33 3.47
N ARG A 99 -8.09 0.17 3.65
CA ARG A 99 -7.43 -1.03 4.17
C ARG A 99 -6.25 -1.43 3.31
N ALA A 100 -6.45 -1.57 1.99
CA ALA A 100 -5.39 -1.96 1.06
C ALA A 100 -4.18 -1.01 1.05
N LEU A 101 -4.39 0.28 1.35
CA LEU A 101 -3.30 1.24 1.51
C LEU A 101 -2.50 0.99 2.79
N VAL A 102 -3.20 0.65 3.86
CA VAL A 102 -2.67 0.56 5.22
C VAL A 102 -1.98 -0.80 5.47
N VAL A 103 -2.52 -1.89 4.93
CA VAL A 103 -1.92 -3.23 5.03
C VAL A 103 -1.15 -3.64 3.76
N GLY A 104 -0.87 -2.71 2.85
CA GLY A 104 -0.09 -3.01 1.66
C GLY A 104 1.41 -3.14 1.96
N ASN A 105 2.13 -3.92 1.14
CA ASN A 105 3.55 -4.23 1.30
C ASN A 105 4.43 -3.01 1.63
N PRO A 106 4.29 -1.83 0.99
CA PRO A 106 5.13 -0.68 1.34
C PRO A 106 5.01 -0.24 2.80
N THR A 107 3.79 -0.28 3.36
CA THR A 107 3.53 0.10 4.74
C THR A 107 4.07 -0.97 5.69
N LEU A 108 3.77 -2.24 5.42
CA LEU A 108 4.21 -3.37 6.26
C LEU A 108 5.73 -3.51 6.27
N ALA A 109 6.38 -3.36 5.12
CA ALA A 109 7.84 -3.36 5.00
C ALA A 109 8.47 -2.23 5.84
N SER A 110 7.89 -1.03 5.81
CA SER A 110 8.38 0.08 6.61
C SER A 110 8.25 -0.18 8.11
N ILE A 111 7.15 -0.80 8.55
CA ILE A 111 6.95 -1.19 9.96
C ILE A 111 7.95 -2.30 10.34
N SER A 112 8.13 -3.30 9.48
CA SER A 112 9.09 -4.40 9.64
C SER A 112 10.52 -3.91 9.86
N VAL A 113 10.97 -2.95 9.04
CA VAL A 113 12.29 -2.31 9.17
C VAL A 113 12.42 -1.54 10.48
N GLN A 114 11.37 -0.86 10.94
CA GLN A 114 11.39 -0.14 12.21
C GLN A 114 11.56 -1.07 13.42
N TYR A 115 10.96 -2.27 13.36
CA TYR A 115 11.18 -3.32 14.35
C TYR A 115 12.47 -4.11 14.13
N ARG A 116 13.26 -3.79 13.09
CA ARG A 116 14.49 -4.50 12.71
C ARG A 116 14.28 -5.99 12.45
N LEU A 117 13.09 -6.39 12.02
CA LEU A 117 12.80 -7.79 11.68
C LEU A 117 13.71 -8.34 10.57
N PRO A 118 14.05 -7.59 9.50
CA PRO A 118 14.90 -8.11 8.43
C PRO A 118 16.33 -8.48 8.87
N GLU A 119 16.83 -7.88 9.96
CA GLU A 119 18.15 -8.21 10.54
C GLU A 119 18.17 -9.63 11.11
N ARG A 120 17.00 -10.14 11.54
CA ARG A 120 16.84 -11.46 12.16
C ARG A 120 16.58 -12.57 11.14
N LEU A 121 16.35 -12.23 9.87
CA LEU A 121 16.02 -13.18 8.81
C LEU A 121 17.17 -14.18 8.58
N ARG A 122 16.81 -15.46 8.58
CA ARG A 122 17.59 -16.63 8.19
C ARG A 122 17.23 -16.96 6.75
N MET A 123 18.25 -17.08 5.91
CA MET A 123 18.10 -17.32 4.47
C MET A 123 19.41 -17.87 3.91
N HIS A 124 19.39 -18.30 2.65
CA HIS A 124 20.63 -18.68 1.97
C HIS A 124 21.62 -17.49 1.92
N PRO A 125 22.89 -17.64 2.34
CA PRO A 125 23.85 -16.53 2.44
C PRO A 125 24.03 -15.73 1.15
N ALA A 126 24.03 -16.41 -0.01
CA ALA A 126 24.17 -15.76 -1.31
C ALA A 126 23.03 -14.78 -1.65
N GLN A 127 21.86 -14.90 -0.99
CA GLN A 127 20.70 -14.05 -1.22
C GLN A 127 20.50 -12.99 -0.13
N ALA A 128 21.41 -12.92 0.85
CA ALA A 128 21.22 -12.13 2.07
C ALA A 128 20.99 -10.63 1.81
N ILE A 129 21.75 -10.03 0.90
CA ILE A 129 21.64 -8.60 0.58
C ILE A 129 20.29 -8.32 -0.11
N THR A 130 19.95 -9.11 -1.13
CA THR A 130 18.75 -8.92 -1.94
C THR A 130 17.47 -9.15 -1.14
N LEU A 131 17.40 -10.23 -0.36
CA LEU A 131 16.20 -10.58 0.39
C LEU A 131 15.95 -9.61 1.55
N ARG A 132 16.99 -9.20 2.29
CA ARG A 132 16.83 -8.21 3.36
C ARG A 132 16.38 -6.84 2.86
N ALA A 133 16.76 -6.46 1.64
CA ALA A 133 16.37 -5.20 1.02
C ALA A 133 15.01 -5.26 0.29
N SER A 134 14.44 -6.46 0.09
CA SER A 134 13.22 -6.64 -0.68
C SER A 134 12.00 -6.19 0.12
N THR A 135 11.25 -5.21 -0.41
CA THR A 135 10.01 -4.71 0.20
C THR A 135 8.99 -5.82 0.41
N ASN A 136 8.91 -6.80 -0.49
CA ASN A 136 7.98 -7.92 -0.34
C ASN A 136 8.40 -8.77 0.87
N ILE A 137 9.63 -9.26 0.89
CA ILE A 137 10.15 -10.08 2.00
C ILE A 137 10.04 -9.35 3.35
N GLN A 138 10.26 -8.04 3.38
CA GLN A 138 10.08 -7.25 4.60
C GLN A 138 8.62 -7.21 5.07
N ALA A 139 7.66 -7.10 4.15
CA ALA A 139 6.24 -7.15 4.46
C ALA A 139 5.82 -8.56 4.91
N ASP A 140 6.24 -9.58 4.16
CA ASP A 140 6.01 -11.00 4.45
C ASP A 140 6.53 -11.37 5.86
N LEU A 141 7.69 -10.83 6.26
CA LEU A 141 8.23 -10.97 7.62
C LEU A 141 7.35 -10.38 8.71
N PHE A 142 6.69 -9.24 8.44
CA PHE A 142 5.77 -8.63 9.39
C PHE A 142 4.51 -9.49 9.53
N GLU A 143 3.95 -9.96 8.42
CA GLU A 143 2.80 -10.87 8.42
C GLU A 143 3.13 -12.19 9.11
N SER A 144 4.28 -12.78 8.80
CA SER A 144 4.76 -13.99 9.46
C SER A 144 4.89 -13.80 10.97
N TYR A 145 5.38 -12.65 11.42
CA TYR A 145 5.43 -12.31 12.85
C TYR A 145 4.03 -12.25 13.47
N VAL A 146 3.06 -11.64 12.79
CA VAL A 146 1.65 -11.61 13.21
C VAL A 146 1.09 -13.03 13.32
N GLY A 147 1.35 -13.89 12.33
CA GLY A 147 0.90 -15.28 12.32
C GLY A 147 1.50 -16.10 13.46
N GLY A 148 2.82 -16.00 13.66
CA GLY A 148 3.50 -16.68 14.75
C GLY A 148 3.05 -16.19 16.14
N LEU A 149 2.88 -14.88 16.32
CA LEU A 149 2.35 -14.31 17.56
C LEU A 149 0.90 -14.76 17.83
N TYR A 150 0.08 -14.86 16.78
CA TYR A 150 -1.29 -15.38 16.90
C TYR A 150 -1.30 -16.83 17.37
N LEU A 151 -0.46 -17.70 16.81
CA LEU A 151 -0.36 -19.10 17.23
C LEU A 151 0.15 -19.24 18.66
N ASP A 152 1.11 -18.42 19.07
CA ASP A 152 1.75 -18.50 20.38
C ASP A 152 0.91 -17.86 21.51
N ARG A 153 0.25 -16.73 21.22
CA ARG A 153 -0.35 -15.86 22.26
C ARG A 153 -1.84 -15.56 22.04
N GLY A 154 -2.40 -15.95 20.90
CA GLY A 154 -3.81 -15.77 20.58
C GLY A 154 -4.18 -14.36 20.10
N LEU A 155 -5.42 -14.21 19.64
CA LEU A 155 -5.91 -13.01 18.96
C LEU A 155 -5.90 -11.74 19.82
N GLU A 156 -6.17 -11.84 21.12
CA GLU A 156 -6.27 -10.64 21.97
C GLU A 156 -4.91 -9.95 22.18
N VAL A 157 -3.82 -10.73 22.28
CA VAL A 157 -2.46 -10.17 22.33
C VAL A 157 -2.13 -9.48 21.01
N VAL A 158 -2.45 -10.10 19.88
CA VAL A 158 -2.28 -9.50 18.55
C VAL A 158 -3.07 -8.19 18.41
N LYS A 159 -4.34 -8.16 18.82
CA LYS A 159 -5.16 -6.93 18.80
C LYS A 159 -4.59 -5.84 19.69
N SER A 160 -4.11 -6.18 20.88
CA SER A 160 -3.52 -5.22 21.82
C SER A 160 -2.29 -4.51 21.25
N TRP A 161 -1.54 -5.19 20.38
CA TRP A 161 -0.38 -4.66 19.68
C TRP A 161 -0.75 -3.92 18.39
N LEU A 162 -1.56 -4.54 17.53
CA LEU A 162 -1.88 -3.98 16.21
C LEU A 162 -2.83 -2.78 16.28
N ASN A 163 -3.77 -2.73 17.23
CA ASN A 163 -4.71 -1.61 17.32
C ASN A 163 -4.05 -0.24 17.52
N PRO A 164 -3.19 -0.03 18.54
CA PRO A 164 -2.49 1.23 18.71
C PRO A 164 -1.47 1.49 17.58
N LEU A 165 -0.88 0.44 16.99
CA LEU A 165 0.05 0.56 15.86
C LEU A 165 -0.63 1.08 14.59
N PHE A 166 -1.76 0.49 14.19
CA PHE A 166 -2.44 0.78 12.93
C PHE A 166 -3.44 1.94 13.00
N GLY A 167 -3.90 2.32 14.20
CA GLY A 167 -4.85 3.43 14.40
C GLY A 167 -4.41 4.76 13.73
N PRO A 168 -3.16 5.21 13.90
CA PRO A 168 -2.65 6.40 13.22
C PRO A 168 -2.63 6.29 11.68
N TYR A 169 -2.21 5.14 11.15
CA TYR A 169 -2.19 4.89 9.69
C TYR A 169 -3.60 4.95 9.10
N LEU A 170 -4.59 4.35 9.77
CA LEU A 170 -5.98 4.39 9.36
C LEU A 170 -6.55 5.82 9.34
N ARG A 171 -6.30 6.60 10.40
CA ARG A 171 -6.77 7.99 10.48
C ARG A 171 -6.21 8.86 9.38
N GLU A 172 -4.93 8.71 9.08
CA GLU A 172 -4.33 9.46 7.98
C GLU A 172 -4.84 9.00 6.62
N ALA A 173 -4.88 7.68 6.36
CA ALA A 173 -5.39 7.14 5.11
C ALA A 173 -6.83 7.62 4.84
N TYR A 174 -7.66 7.63 5.88
CA TYR A 174 -9.02 8.17 5.82
C TYR A 174 -9.02 9.68 5.51
N ARG A 175 -8.21 10.49 6.21
CA ARG A 175 -8.09 11.93 5.97
C ARG A 175 -7.65 12.24 4.53
N THR A 176 -6.64 11.54 4.03
CA THR A 176 -6.16 11.70 2.65
C THR A 176 -7.24 11.30 1.64
N HIS A 177 -7.98 10.22 1.91
CA HIS A 177 -9.08 9.81 1.05
C HIS A 177 -10.21 10.84 1.02
N LEU A 178 -10.59 11.41 2.16
CA LEU A 178 -11.57 12.50 2.23
C LEU A 178 -11.10 13.73 1.46
N GLN A 179 -9.84 14.15 1.62
CA GLN A 179 -9.29 15.30 0.86
C GLN A 179 -9.34 15.08 -0.66
N GLN A 180 -9.16 13.85 -1.13
CA GLN A 180 -9.30 13.50 -2.54
C GLN A 180 -10.76 13.52 -3.01
N GLN A 181 -11.71 13.10 -2.16
CA GLN A 181 -13.14 13.12 -2.48
C GLN A 181 -13.75 14.53 -2.44
N CYS A 182 -13.28 15.40 -1.55
CA CYS A 182 -13.72 16.81 -1.48
C CYS A 182 -13.27 17.63 -2.70
N LYS A 183 -12.26 17.17 -3.44
CA LYS A 183 -11.90 17.75 -4.74
C LYS A 183 -12.81 17.20 -5.83
N MET A 184 -14.02 17.76 -5.89
CA MET A 184 -14.95 17.48 -6.98
C MET A 184 -14.37 18.09 -8.27
N VAL A 185 -14.00 17.22 -9.21
CA VAL A 185 -13.61 17.65 -10.55
C VAL A 185 -14.88 17.78 -11.38
N GLU A 186 -15.29 19.01 -11.65
CA GLU A 186 -16.34 19.31 -12.60
C GLU A 186 -15.76 19.30 -14.02
N TRP A 187 -16.39 18.53 -14.91
CA TRP A 187 -15.97 18.41 -16.31
C TRP A 187 -16.83 19.33 -17.17
N VAL A 188 -16.30 20.52 -17.48
CA VAL A 188 -16.98 21.47 -18.36
C VAL A 188 -16.56 21.20 -19.79
N TYR A 189 -17.46 20.61 -20.57
CA TYR A 189 -17.30 20.52 -22.01
C TYR A 189 -17.54 21.90 -22.61
N ALA A 190 -16.57 22.41 -23.37
CA ALA A 190 -16.85 23.57 -24.20
C ALA A 190 -17.81 23.15 -25.31
N ASP A 191 -18.69 24.06 -25.73
CA ASP A 191 -19.44 23.88 -26.97
C ASP A 191 -18.42 23.84 -28.10
N SER A 192 -18.02 22.64 -28.48
CA SER A 192 -17.21 22.35 -29.66
C SER A 192 -18.06 22.51 -30.93
N ALA A 193 -18.84 23.59 -30.99
CA ALA A 193 -19.47 24.04 -32.21
C ALA A 193 -18.36 24.67 -33.08
N GLY A 194 -17.63 23.83 -33.83
CA GLY A 194 -16.84 24.30 -34.97
C GLY A 194 -15.40 23.82 -35.15
N GLU A 195 -14.86 22.93 -34.31
CA GLU A 195 -13.51 22.39 -34.54
C GLU A 195 -13.58 20.85 -34.70
N GLY A 196 -13.46 20.38 -35.95
CA GLY A 196 -13.57 18.97 -36.34
C GLY A 196 -14.59 18.76 -37.48
N THR A 197 -14.51 17.62 -38.16
CA THR A 197 -15.53 17.22 -39.15
C THR A 197 -16.58 16.35 -38.47
N MET A 198 -17.72 16.10 -39.14
CA MET A 198 -18.74 15.16 -38.65
C MET A 198 -18.17 13.75 -38.40
N THR A 199 -17.10 13.36 -39.11
CA THR A 199 -16.43 12.06 -38.98
C THR A 199 -15.25 12.06 -38.01
N THR A 200 -14.68 13.22 -37.67
CA THR A 200 -13.62 13.40 -36.66
C THR A 200 -13.94 14.56 -35.71
N PRO A 201 -14.88 14.37 -34.77
CA PRO A 201 -15.23 15.40 -33.78
C PRO A 201 -14.07 15.64 -32.80
N ILE A 202 -13.79 16.90 -32.46
CA ILE A 202 -12.82 17.26 -31.42
C ILE A 202 -13.59 17.66 -30.17
N TRP A 203 -13.42 16.89 -29.11
CA TRP A 203 -13.98 17.17 -27.79
C TRP A 203 -13.02 18.05 -27.02
N VAL A 204 -13.47 19.19 -26.52
CA VAL A 204 -12.70 20.07 -25.64
C VAL A 204 -13.32 20.03 -24.24
N VAL A 205 -12.53 19.67 -23.23
CA VAL A 205 -12.98 19.58 -21.85
C VAL A 205 -12.05 20.35 -20.91
N ARG A 206 -12.63 20.97 -19.90
CA ARG A 206 -11.91 21.61 -18.79
C ARG A 206 -12.17 20.83 -17.51
N ALA A 207 -11.10 20.54 -16.77
CA ALA A 207 -11.14 20.00 -15.43
C ALA A 207 -11.17 21.18 -14.44
N MET A 208 -12.33 21.39 -13.82
CA MET A 208 -12.56 22.45 -12.84
C MET A 208 -12.53 21.86 -11.43
N VAL A 209 -11.79 22.46 -10.50
CA VAL A 209 -11.80 22.09 -9.08
C VAL A 209 -11.97 23.36 -8.27
N GLU A 210 -12.98 23.41 -7.40
CA GLU A 210 -13.28 24.59 -6.57
C GLU A 210 -13.42 25.90 -7.38
N GLY A 211 -13.91 25.81 -8.62
CA GLY A 211 -14.08 26.95 -9.54
C GLY A 211 -12.83 27.33 -10.36
N GLU A 212 -11.68 26.70 -10.10
CA GLU A 212 -10.45 26.94 -10.86
C GLU A 212 -10.22 25.89 -11.96
N CYS A 213 -9.81 26.34 -13.14
CA CYS A 213 -9.47 25.47 -14.26
C CYS A 213 -8.07 24.89 -14.09
N LEU A 214 -7.97 23.67 -13.55
CA LEU A 214 -6.69 23.00 -13.35
C LEU A 214 -6.11 22.44 -14.65
N GLY A 215 -6.94 21.98 -15.59
CA GLY A 215 -6.44 21.40 -16.83
C GLY A 215 -7.43 21.48 -17.98
N ARG A 216 -6.92 21.47 -19.20
CA ARG A 216 -7.67 21.48 -20.45
C ARG A 216 -7.22 20.30 -21.29
N GLY A 217 -8.16 19.71 -22.03
CA GLY A 217 -7.88 18.52 -22.82
C GLY A 217 -8.73 18.51 -24.06
N ARG A 218 -8.13 18.02 -25.14
CA ARG A 218 -8.70 17.86 -26.46
C ARG A 218 -8.57 16.40 -26.87
N GLY A 219 -9.53 15.89 -27.64
CA GLY A 219 -9.41 14.53 -28.13
C GLY A 219 -10.52 14.14 -29.08
N SER A 220 -10.26 13.11 -29.88
CA SER A 220 -11.26 12.52 -30.78
C SER A 220 -12.41 11.83 -30.05
N THR A 221 -12.23 11.55 -28.75
CA THR A 221 -13.27 11.01 -27.87
C THR A 221 -13.35 11.80 -26.57
N LYS A 222 -14.53 11.80 -25.93
CA LYS A 222 -14.72 12.38 -24.59
C LYS A 222 -13.75 11.81 -23.55
N LYS A 223 -13.38 10.53 -23.66
CA LYS A 223 -12.43 9.86 -22.75
C LYS A 223 -11.00 10.36 -22.96
N ALA A 224 -10.57 10.50 -24.23
CA ALA A 224 -9.25 11.05 -24.56
C ALA A 224 -9.11 12.49 -24.08
N ALA A 225 -10.12 13.33 -24.33
CA ALA A 225 -10.14 14.72 -23.86
C ALA A 225 -10.10 14.81 -22.32
N LYS A 226 -10.86 13.97 -21.59
CA LYS A 226 -10.81 13.92 -20.12
C LYS A 226 -9.43 13.50 -19.60
N ASN A 227 -8.81 12.50 -20.22
CA ASN A 227 -7.49 12.03 -19.83
C ASN A 227 -6.42 13.11 -20.03
N GLU A 228 -6.47 13.85 -21.14
CA GLU A 228 -5.53 14.95 -21.38
C GLU A 228 -5.74 16.10 -20.39
N ALA A 229 -6.99 16.49 -20.13
CA ALA A 229 -7.32 17.51 -19.12
C ALA A 229 -6.90 17.10 -17.71
N ALA A 230 -7.08 15.82 -17.34
CA ALA A 230 -6.60 15.27 -16.08
C ALA A 230 -5.06 15.31 -16.01
N LYS A 231 -4.38 14.96 -17.11
CA LYS A 231 -2.91 14.97 -17.19
C LYS A 231 -2.37 16.39 -17.02
N GLU A 232 -2.93 17.38 -17.71
CA GLU A 232 -2.55 18.80 -17.52
C GLU A 232 -2.81 19.25 -16.08
N GLY A 233 -3.97 18.92 -15.52
CA GLY A 233 -4.34 19.26 -14.14
C GLY A 233 -3.37 18.67 -13.11
N LEU A 234 -3.01 17.39 -13.27
CA LEU A 234 -2.04 16.72 -12.41
C LEU A 234 -0.64 17.33 -12.54
N SER A 235 -0.20 17.68 -13.75
CA SER A 235 1.07 18.38 -13.98
C SER A 235 1.11 19.75 -13.29
N LYS A 236 0.03 20.54 -13.35
CA LYS A 236 -0.06 21.83 -12.63
C LYS A 236 -0.03 21.67 -11.12
N MET A 237 -0.52 20.54 -10.62
CA MET A 237 -0.42 20.17 -9.20
C MET A 237 0.95 19.58 -8.82
N GLY A 238 1.92 19.55 -9.74
CA GLY A 238 3.27 19.03 -9.49
C GLY A 238 3.37 17.51 -9.50
N ILE A 239 2.37 16.81 -10.06
CA ILE A 239 2.31 15.35 -10.15
C ILE A 239 2.63 14.92 -11.59
N ASN A 240 3.83 14.37 -11.82
CA ASN A 240 4.21 13.84 -13.12
C ASN A 240 3.55 12.48 -13.38
N VAL A 241 2.61 12.44 -14.32
CA VAL A 241 2.02 11.19 -14.83
C VAL A 241 2.88 10.70 -15.99
N SER A 242 3.84 9.82 -15.71
CA SER A 242 4.55 9.10 -16.76
C SER A 242 3.55 8.23 -17.51
N SER A 243 3.39 8.48 -18.82
CA SER A 243 2.69 7.58 -19.71
C SER A 243 3.37 6.21 -19.60
N GLN A 244 2.70 5.17 -19.11
CA GLN A 244 3.13 3.82 -19.47
C GLN A 244 2.82 3.69 -20.96
N GLU A 245 3.87 3.80 -21.77
CA GLU A 245 3.85 3.38 -23.16
C GLU A 245 3.55 1.88 -23.20
N SER A 246 2.59 1.55 -24.06
CA SER A 246 2.32 0.22 -24.56
C SER A 246 3.65 -0.45 -24.95
N LEU A 247 4.08 -1.44 -24.20
CA LEU A 247 4.98 -2.46 -24.72
C LEU A 247 4.09 -3.58 -25.24
N VAL A 248 4.28 -3.82 -26.54
CA VAL A 248 3.76 -4.90 -27.37
C VAL A 248 3.95 -6.26 -26.70
#